data_AF-A0A3Q7EAG2-F1
#
_entry.id   AF-A0A3Q7EAG2-F1
#
_cell.length_a   1.000
_cell.length_b   1.000
_cell.length_c   1.000
_cell.angle_alpha   90.00
_cell.angle_beta   90.00
_cell.angle_gamma   90.00
#
_symmetry.space_group_name_H-M   'P 1'
#
loop_
_entity.id
_entity.type
_entity.pdbx_description
1 polymer ?
#
loop_
_entity_poly.entity_id
_entity_poly.type
_entity_poly.pdbx_seq_one_letter_code
_entity_poly.pdbx_strand_id
1 'polypeptide(L)'
;MEFDQASTNQWETDYETIVRKFKMNGYENRVPEIVFWNLRYSRAARVKAKKKGVRAVSDFSKNLVTLFMEERDFNPGDIMETAISGEEYQNLVVL
;
A
#
# COMPACT_ATOMS: atom_id res chain seq x y z
N MET A 1 -6.49 -9.04 7.62
CA MET A 1 -5.15 -8.95 7.00
C MET A 1 -4.55 -10.26 7.39
N GLU A 2 -4.50 -11.22 6.47
CA GLU A 2 -4.44 -12.65 6.84
C GLU A 2 -3.21 -13.27 6.20
N PHE A 3 -2.14 -13.34 6.98
CA PHE A 3 -1.33 -14.54 7.05
C PHE A 3 -2.18 -15.63 7.76
N ASP A 4 -1.94 -16.91 7.46
CA ASP A 4 -2.75 -18.01 8.02
C ASP A 4 -2.89 -17.91 9.55
N GLN A 5 -1.82 -17.51 10.26
CA GLN A 5 -1.86 -17.10 11.66
C GLN A 5 -0.58 -16.33 12.07
N ALA A 6 -0.66 -15.01 12.27
CA ALA A 6 0.49 -14.24 12.78
C ALA A 6 0.58 -14.24 14.31
N SER A 7 -0.58 -14.22 15.00
CA SER A 7 -0.74 -14.20 16.46
C SER A 7 -1.87 -15.11 16.91
N THR A 8 -1.80 -15.59 18.15
CA THR A 8 -2.91 -16.27 18.84
C THR A 8 -3.86 -15.28 19.51
N ASN A 9 -3.48 -13.99 19.59
CA ASN A 9 -4.31 -12.94 20.14
C ASN A 9 -5.26 -12.36 19.08
N GLN A 10 -6.56 -12.56 19.25
CA GLN A 10 -7.59 -12.11 18.31
C GLN A 10 -7.72 -10.58 18.22
N TRP A 11 -7.17 -9.83 19.17
CA TRP A 11 -7.19 -8.36 19.18
C TRP A 11 -5.92 -7.73 18.56
N GLU A 12 -4.94 -8.55 18.17
CA GLU A 12 -3.70 -8.11 17.51
C GLU A 12 -3.81 -8.32 16.01
N THR A 13 -3.58 -7.27 15.21
CA THR A 13 -3.47 -7.44 13.75
C THR A 13 -2.15 -8.09 13.37
N ASP A 14 -2.11 -8.75 12.22
CA ASP A 14 -0.88 -9.34 11.69
C ASP A 14 0.27 -8.33 11.59
N TYR A 15 -0.01 -7.09 11.18
CA TYR A 15 0.99 -6.03 11.13
C TYR A 15 1.54 -5.66 12.51
N GLU A 16 0.68 -5.56 13.54
CA GLU A 16 1.15 -5.29 14.91
C GLU A 16 2.04 -6.41 15.42
N THR A 17 1.70 -7.65 15.08
CA THR A 17 2.51 -8.81 15.43
C THR A 17 3.90 -8.75 14.78
N ILE A 18 3.95 -8.37 13.50
CA ILE A 18 5.22 -8.18 12.76
C ILE A 18 6.04 -7.07 13.42
N VAL A 19 5.45 -5.90 13.67
CA VAL A 19 6.11 -4.77 14.33
C VAL A 19 6.70 -5.21 15.68
N ARG A 20 5.92 -5.92 16.49
CA ARG A 20 6.37 -6.44 17.79
C ARG A 20 7.54 -7.40 17.65
N LYS A 21 7.45 -8.38 16.75
CA LYS A 21 8.54 -9.35 16.52
C LYS A 21 9.82 -8.67 16.05
N PHE A 22 9.74 -7.67 15.17
CA PHE A 22 10.91 -6.89 14.75
C PHE A 22 11.54 -6.13 15.92
N LYS A 23 10.73 -5.45 16.74
CA LYS A 23 11.21 -4.74 17.93
C LYS A 23 11.90 -5.68 18.92
N MET A 24 11.31 -6.85 19.21
CA MET A 24 11.88 -7.83 20.13
C MET A 24 13.25 -8.37 19.69
N ASN A 25 13.54 -8.36 18.39
CA ASN A 25 14.83 -8.80 17.84
C ASN A 25 15.81 -7.63 17.60
N GLY A 26 15.53 -6.42 18.12
CA GLY A 26 16.42 -5.26 17.99
C GLY A 26 16.28 -4.47 16.69
N TYR A 27 15.24 -4.73 15.89
CA TYR A 27 15.00 -4.06 14.60
C TYR A 27 13.95 -2.95 14.69
N GLU A 28 13.92 -2.20 15.80
CA GLU A 28 12.84 -1.24 16.10
C GLU A 28 12.61 -0.20 15.00
N ASN A 29 13.69 0.28 14.38
CA ASN A 29 13.66 1.28 13.31
C ASN A 29 13.79 0.64 11.90
N ARG A 30 13.70 -0.68 11.79
CA ARG A 30 13.85 -1.43 10.53
C ARG A 30 12.67 -2.34 10.23
N VAL A 31 11.49 -2.00 10.77
CA VAL A 31 10.25 -2.66 10.34
C VAL A 31 9.99 -2.29 8.87
N PRO A 32 9.86 -3.27 7.96
CA PRO A 32 9.61 -3.00 6.56
C PRO A 32 8.22 -2.40 6.34
N GLU A 33 8.09 -1.60 5.28
CA GLU A 33 6.76 -1.28 4.74
C GLU A 33 6.17 -2.53 4.09
N ILE A 34 4.90 -2.81 4.38
CA ILE A 34 4.20 -3.99 3.86
C ILE A 34 3.17 -3.54 2.83
N VAL A 35 3.27 -4.12 1.63
CA VAL A 35 2.34 -3.86 0.52
C VAL A 35 1.38 -5.04 0.39
N PHE A 36 0.10 -4.80 0.66
CA PHE A 36 -0.95 -5.78 0.41
C PHE A 36 -1.51 -5.58 -0.99
N TRP A 37 -1.23 -6.53 -1.89
CA TRP A 37 -1.70 -6.47 -3.26
C TRP A 37 -2.91 -7.38 -3.47
N ASN A 38 -4.09 -6.79 -3.60
CA ASN A 38 -5.32 -7.49 -3.92
C ASN A 38 -5.46 -7.68 -5.44
N LEU A 39 -5.08 -8.85 -5.94
CA LEU A 39 -5.19 -9.21 -7.37
C LEU A 39 -6.54 -9.82 -7.74
N ARG A 40 -7.45 -10.01 -6.77
CA ARG A 40 -8.80 -10.53 -7.07
C ARG A 40 -9.70 -9.40 -7.53
N TYR A 41 -10.58 -9.70 -8.48
CA TYR A 41 -11.74 -8.88 -8.81
C TYR A 41 -12.76 -8.90 -7.65
N SER A 42 -12.39 -8.34 -6.50
CA SER A 42 -13.28 -8.19 -5.36
C SER A 42 -13.15 -6.78 -4.80
N ARG A 43 -14.30 -6.12 -4.60
CA ARG A 43 -14.40 -4.77 -4.03
C ARG A 43 -13.93 -4.69 -2.57
N ALA A 44 -13.57 -5.81 -1.96
CA ALA A 44 -13.15 -5.88 -0.57
C ALA A 44 -11.66 -5.49 -0.43
N ALA A 45 -11.34 -4.22 -0.62
CA ALA A 45 -10.08 -3.69 -0.12
C ALA A 45 -10.16 -3.65 1.42
N ARG A 46 -9.75 -4.74 2.08
CA ARG A 46 -9.80 -4.89 3.55
C ARG A 46 -8.79 -4.01 4.31
N VAL A 47 -8.03 -3.18 3.61
CA VAL A 47 -7.00 -2.32 4.21
C VAL A 47 -7.52 -0.89 4.27
N LYS A 48 -7.62 -0.34 5.48
CA LYS A 48 -7.73 1.11 5.66
C LYS A 48 -6.40 1.71 5.20
N ALA A 49 -6.42 2.45 4.09
CA ALA A 49 -5.25 3.06 3.44
C ALA A 49 -4.40 3.99 4.35
N LYS A 50 -4.74 4.18 5.63
CA LYS A 50 -4.13 5.15 6.55
C LYS A 50 -3.29 4.53 7.69
N LYS A 51 -2.92 3.24 7.64
CA LYS A 51 -2.01 2.65 8.64
C LYS A 51 -0.56 2.87 8.22
N LYS A 52 0.22 3.63 9.01
CA LYS A 52 1.64 3.88 8.75
C LYS A 52 2.41 2.57 8.61
N GLY A 53 3.25 2.47 7.58
CA GLY A 53 4.05 1.27 7.27
C GLY A 53 3.27 0.14 6.58
N VAL A 54 2.03 0.40 6.17
CA VAL A 54 1.21 -0.51 5.36
C VAL A 54 0.63 0.24 4.18
N ARG A 55 0.73 -0.36 3.00
CA ARG A 55 0.08 0.11 1.77
C ARG A 55 -0.84 -0.97 1.23
N ALA A 56 -1.91 -0.56 0.56
CA ALA A 56 -2.76 -1.46 -0.18
C ALA A 56 -2.88 -1.05 -1.63
N VAL A 57 -2.69 -2.03 -2.51
CA VAL A 57 -2.81 -1.90 -3.95
C VAL A 57 -3.87 -2.90 -4.38
N SER A 58 -4.74 -2.52 -5.30
CA SER A 58 -5.77 -3.41 -5.85
C SER A 58 -5.62 -3.49 -7.36
N ASP A 59 -6.09 -4.60 -7.92
CA ASP A 59 -6.06 -4.91 -9.36
C ASP A 59 -4.65 -5.07 -9.93
N PHE A 60 -4.55 -5.36 -11.22
CA PHE A 60 -3.31 -5.61 -11.93
C PHE A 60 -3.25 -4.83 -13.24
N SER A 61 -2.16 -4.10 -13.45
CA SER A 61 -1.75 -3.64 -14.78
C SER A 61 -0.24 -3.74 -14.90
N LYS A 62 0.27 -3.95 -16.13
CA LYS A 62 1.73 -4.00 -16.38
C LYS A 62 2.40 -2.69 -15.93
N ASN A 63 1.76 -1.56 -16.23
CA ASN A 63 2.27 -0.24 -15.86
C ASN A 63 2.31 -0.06 -14.33
N LEU A 64 1.33 -0.59 -13.60
CA LEU A 64 1.30 -0.53 -12.14
C LEU A 64 2.46 -1.31 -11.50
N VAL A 65 2.82 -2.47 -12.07
CA VAL A 65 3.98 -3.25 -11.63
C VAL A 65 5.28 -2.53 -11.93
N THR A 66 5.44 -2.00 -13.14
CA THR A 66 6.63 -1.21 -13.50
C THR A 66 6.80 -0.02 -12.55
N LEU A 67 5.72 0.74 -12.35
CA LEU A 67 5.73 1.92 -11.50
C LEU A 67 6.01 1.58 -10.03
N PHE A 68 5.48 0.46 -9.52
CA PHE A 68 5.81 -0.02 -8.17
C PHE A 68 7.30 -0.43 -8.02
N MET A 69 7.92 -0.95 -9.06
CA MET A 69 9.33 -1.35 -9.03
C MET A 69 10.28 -0.15 -9.14
N GLU A 70 9.88 0.87 -9.89
CA GLU A 70 10.66 2.10 -10.12
C GLU A 70 10.49 3.10 -8.97
N GLU A 71 9.27 3.26 -8.45
CA GLU A 71 8.94 4.19 -7.37
C GLU A 71 8.72 3.46 -6.05
N ARG A 72 9.63 3.72 -5.09
CA ARG A 72 9.53 3.16 -3.74
C ARG A 72 8.38 3.76 -2.93
N ASP A 73 7.89 4.95 -3.32
CA ASP A 73 6.81 5.66 -2.64
C ASP A 73 5.65 5.96 -3.61
N PHE A 74 4.90 4.93 -3.95
CA PHE A 74 3.81 4.94 -4.95
C PHE A 74 2.50 5.54 -4.39
N ASN A 75 2.25 6.84 -4.51
CA ASN A 75 0.94 7.42 -4.17
C ASN A 75 0.08 7.63 -5.43
N PRO A 76 -1.05 6.91 -5.58
CA PRO A 76 -1.92 7.07 -6.75
C PRO A 76 -2.37 8.51 -7.02
N GLY A 77 -2.56 9.31 -5.96
CA GLY A 77 -2.92 10.73 -6.09
C GLY A 77 -1.80 11.51 -6.75
N ASP A 78 -0.58 11.42 -6.22
CA ASP A 78 0.56 12.17 -6.73
C ASP A 78 0.93 11.77 -8.17
N ILE A 79 0.75 10.49 -8.51
CA ILE A 79 0.95 9.98 -9.87
C ILE A 79 -0.10 10.54 -10.83
N MET A 80 -1.37 10.55 -10.40
CA MET A 80 -2.45 11.14 -11.20
C MET A 80 -2.19 12.63 -11.44
N GLU A 81 -1.87 13.38 -10.38
CA GLU A 81 -1.53 14.81 -10.45
C GLU A 81 -0.35 15.05 -11.39
N THR A 82 0.71 14.25 -11.28
CA THR A 82 1.87 14.35 -12.19
C THR A 82 1.47 14.10 -13.64
N ALA A 83 0.66 13.06 -13.90
CA ALA A 83 0.22 12.69 -15.24
C ALA A 83 -0.66 13.76 -15.90
N ILE A 84 -1.38 14.58 -15.12
CA ILE A 84 -2.26 15.65 -15.63
C ILE A 84 -1.67 17.06 -15.46
N SER A 85 -0.43 17.19 -14.98
CA SER A 85 0.22 18.50 -14.77
C SER A 85 0.73 19.17 -16.05
N GLY A 86 0.70 18.48 -17.19
CA GLY A 86 1.12 18.99 -18.49
C GLY A 86 0.28 20.18 -18.99
N GLU A 87 0.90 21.08 -19.77
CA GLU A 87 0.23 22.27 -20.32
C GLU A 87 -1.02 21.92 -21.13
N GLU A 88 -1.03 20.76 -21.77
CA GLU A 88 -2.16 20.25 -22.54
C GLU A 88 -3.42 19.98 -21.71
N TYR A 89 -3.27 19.75 -20.40
CA TYR A 89 -4.38 19.48 -19.48
C TYR A 89 -4.83 20.73 -18.71
N GLN A 90 -4.05 21.83 -18.72
CA GLN A 90 -4.35 23.03 -17.94
C GLN A 90 -5.62 23.78 -18.40
N ASN A 91 -5.99 23.63 -19.67
CA ASN A 91 -7.18 24.27 -20.25
C ASN A 91 -8.43 23.39 -20.21
N LEU A 92 -8.35 22.19 -19.63
CA LEU A 92 -9.52 21.31 -19.50
C LEU A 92 -10.48 21.86 -18.44
N VAL A 93 -11.73 22.07 -18.86
CA VAL A 93 -12.80 22.53 -17.98
C VAL A 93 -13.80 21.39 -17.82
N VAL A 94 -14.14 21.03 -16.58
CA VAL A 94 -15.22 20.09 -16.30
C VAL A 94 -16.53 20.87 -16.35
N LEU A 95 -17.42 20.50 -17.29
CA LEU A 95 -18.76 21.07 -17.45
C LEU A 95 -19.75 20.51 -16.43
#